data_AF-A0A7C5M0E1-F1
#
_entry.id   AF-A0A7C5M0E1-F1
#
_cell.length_a   1.000
_cell.length_b   1.000
_cell.length_c   1.000
_cell.angle_alpha   90.00
_cell.angle_beta   90.00
_cell.angle_gamma   90.00
#
_symmetry.space_group_name_H-M   'P 1'
#
loop_
_entity.id
_entity.type
_entity.pdbx_description
1 polymer ?
#
loop_
_entity_poly.entity_id
_entity_poly.type
_entity_poly.pdbx_seq_one_letter_code
_entity_poly.pdbx_strand_id
1 'polypeptide(L)'
;PGAIHFPRRLDAEYFRQLTAERIVTRFTRGRPVRSWQPKRDGERNEALDTFVYAHAALHGLISMGLRLNEEVERLAVVPLQPDAEAGRVIRSAWMA
;
A
#
# COMPACT_ATOMS: atom_id res chain seq x y z
N PRO A 1 16.08 -1.67 7.07
CA PRO A 1 14.95 -0.99 7.76
C PRO A 1 14.71 0.41 7.16
N GLY A 2 13.45 0.80 6.95
CA GLY A 2 13.11 2.11 6.36
C GLY A 2 13.07 2.15 4.82
N ALA A 3 13.06 0.98 4.15
CA ALA A 3 12.87 0.89 2.71
C ALA A 3 11.52 0.23 2.39
N ILE A 4 10.90 0.66 1.29
CA ILE A 4 9.72 0.03 0.71
C ILE A 4 10.18 -0.74 -0.53
N HIS A 5 9.90 -2.04 -0.57
CA HIS A 5 10.25 -2.89 -1.70
C HIS A 5 9.08 -2.97 -2.69
N PHE A 6 9.34 -2.62 -3.95
CA PHE A 6 8.36 -2.73 -5.03
C PHE A 6 8.66 -3.97 -5.89
N PRO A 7 7.65 -4.81 -6.19
CA PRO A 7 7.81 -5.89 -7.16
C PRO A 7 8.19 -5.36 -8.55
N ARG A 8 9.11 -6.06 -9.22
CA ARG A 8 9.58 -5.70 -10.57
C ARG A 8 8.48 -5.74 -11.66
N ARG A 9 7.35 -6.40 -11.38
CA ARG A 9 6.20 -6.49 -12.30
C ARG A 9 5.33 -5.22 -12.34
N LEU A 10 5.53 -4.28 -11.41
CA LEU A 10 4.75 -3.04 -11.39
C LEU A 10 5.17 -2.14 -12.55
N ASP A 11 4.19 -1.56 -13.24
CA ASP A 11 4.40 -0.70 -14.39
C ASP A 11 4.45 0.78 -13.99
N ALA A 12 4.73 1.65 -14.96
CA ALA A 12 4.78 3.09 -14.74
C ALA A 12 3.44 3.68 -14.28
N GLU A 13 2.31 3.06 -14.65
CA GLU A 13 0.98 3.52 -14.25
C GLU A 13 0.78 3.41 -12.74
N TYR A 14 1.19 2.29 -12.13
CA TYR A 14 1.17 2.14 -10.68
C TYR A 14 1.87 3.30 -9.97
N PHE A 15 3.07 3.68 -10.43
CA PHE A 15 3.84 4.76 -9.82
C PHE A 15 3.27 6.15 -10.10
N ARG A 16 2.59 6.35 -11.24
CA ARG A 16 1.81 7.57 -11.49
C ARG A 16 0.70 7.71 -10.46
N GLN A 17 -0.11 6.67 -10.27
CA GLN A 17 -1.20 6.67 -9.30
C GLN A 17 -0.70 6.79 -7.86
N LEU A 18 0.42 6.14 -7.50
CA LEU A 18 1.05 6.25 -6.19
C LEU A 18 1.43 7.70 -5.84
N THR A 19 1.60 8.55 -6.86
CA THR A 19 1.93 9.97 -6.68
C THR A 19 0.84 10.89 -7.21
N ALA A 20 -0.41 10.41 -7.33
CA ALA A 20 -1.52 11.17 -7.92
C ALA A 20 -1.85 12.48 -7.19
N GLU A 21 -1.52 12.58 -5.90
CA GLU A 21 -1.84 13.74 -5.09
C GLU A 21 -0.66 14.70 -4.87
N ARG A 22 -0.99 15.96 -4.57
CA ARG A 22 -0.05 16.99 -4.13
C ARG A 22 -0.63 17.78 -2.97
N ILE A 23 0.26 18.34 -2.15
CA ILE A 23 -0.15 19.24 -1.07
C ILE A 23 -0.37 20.63 -1.65
N VAL A 24 -1.54 21.20 -1.39
CA VAL A 24 -1.89 22.58 -1.71
C VAL A 24 -2.12 23.33 -0.40
N THR A 25 -1.49 24.49 -0.26
CA THR A 25 -1.72 25.40 0.87
C THR A 25 -2.69 26.49 0.44
N ARG A 26 -3.85 26.60 1.09
CA ARG A 26 -4.85 27.66 0.87
C ARG A 26 -5.04 28.45 2.16
N PHE A 27 -5.20 29.76 2.06
CA PHE A 27 -5.50 30.59 3.22
C PHE A 27 -7.01 30.67 3.46
N THR A 28 -7.44 30.29 4.65
CA THR A 28 -8.83 30.41 5.10
C THR A 28 -8.84 31.24 6.37
N ARG A 29 -9.57 32.37 6.36
CA ARG A 29 -9.61 33.33 7.50
C ARG A 29 -8.22 33.76 7.99
N GLY A 30 -7.31 34.03 7.06
CA GLY A 30 -5.94 34.47 7.35
C GLY A 30 -4.99 33.37 7.87
N ARG A 31 -5.43 32.11 7.96
CA ARG A 31 -4.58 30.98 8.38
C ARG A 31 -4.27 30.05 7.20
N PRO A 32 -3.01 29.59 7.03
CA PRO A 32 -2.68 28.61 6.01
C PRO A 32 -3.24 27.23 6.40
N VAL A 33 -4.02 26.63 5.49
CA VAL A 33 -4.56 25.27 5.60
C VAL A 33 -3.96 24.43 4.48
N ARG A 34 -3.36 23.30 4.84
CA ARG A 34 -2.81 22.34 3.87
C ARG A 34 -3.86 21.27 3.59
N SER A 35 -4.13 21.01 2.32
CA SER A 35 -4.92 19.86 1.88
C SER A 35 -4.19 19.10 0.79
N TRP A 36 -4.37 17.77 0.80
CA TRP A 36 -3.98 16.93 -0.33
C TRP A 36 -5.07 17.03 -1.38
N GLN A 37 -4.66 17.23 -2.63
CA GLN A 37 -5.56 17.30 -3.76
C GLN A 37 -4.96 16.52 -4.94
N PRO A 38 -5.80 15.90 -5.79
CA PRO A 38 -5.35 15.32 -7.05
C PRO A 38 -4.56 16.34 -7.86
N LYS A 39 -3.49 15.89 -8.54
CA LYS A 39 -2.72 16.76 -9.43
C LYS A 39 -3.53 17.14 -10.66
N ARG A 40 -4.38 16.23 -11.15
CA ARG A 40 -5.31 16.42 -12.26
C ARG A 40 -6.71 15.97 -11.87
N ASP A 41 -7.72 16.60 -12.48
CA ASP A 41 -9.10 16.19 -12.29
C ASP A 41 -9.34 14.81 -12.92
N GLY A 42 -10.06 13.94 -12.20
CA GLY A 42 -10.28 12.54 -12.60
C GLY A 42 -9.02 11.64 -12.58
N GLU A 43 -7.94 12.06 -11.95
CA GLU A 43 -6.73 11.24 -11.83
C GLU A 43 -6.98 10.02 -10.93
N ARG A 44 -6.62 8.84 -11.45
CA ARG A 44 -6.68 7.57 -10.72
C ARG A 44 -5.66 7.56 -9.58
N ASN A 45 -6.07 7.16 -8.39
CA ASN A 45 -5.25 7.19 -7.17
C ASN A 45 -5.35 5.89 -6.35
N GLU A 46 -5.93 4.82 -6.89
CA GLU A 46 -6.21 3.58 -6.16
C GLU A 46 -4.93 2.95 -5.57
N ALA A 47 -3.79 3.09 -6.28
CA ALA A 47 -2.49 2.65 -5.79
C ALA A 47 -2.03 3.43 -4.54
N LEU A 48 -2.25 4.74 -4.50
CA LEU A 48 -1.93 5.57 -3.34
C LEU A 48 -2.84 5.20 -2.16
N ASP A 49 -4.15 5.10 -2.38
CA ASP A 49 -5.12 4.80 -1.33
C ASP A 49 -4.83 3.44 -0.67
N THR A 50 -4.60 2.42 -1.50
CA THR A 50 -4.26 1.07 -1.02
C THR A 50 -2.95 1.09 -0.23
N PHE A 51 -1.94 1.84 -0.71
CA PHE A 51 -0.66 1.97 -0.03
C PHE A 51 -0.81 2.65 1.35
N VAL A 52 -1.59 3.73 1.42
CA VAL A 52 -1.87 4.45 2.68
C VAL A 52 -2.63 3.55 3.65
N TYR A 53 -3.63 2.81 3.21
CA TYR A 53 -4.37 1.87 4.06
C TYR A 53 -3.49 0.74 4.57
N ALA A 54 -2.67 0.13 3.72
CA ALA A 54 -1.72 -0.89 4.15
C ALA A 54 -0.72 -0.35 5.20
N HIS A 55 -0.25 0.88 4.99
CA HIS A 55 0.65 1.55 5.93
C HIS A 55 -0.03 1.85 7.28
N ALA A 56 -1.26 2.37 7.26
CA ALA A 56 -2.05 2.60 8.47
C ALA A 56 -2.32 1.30 9.23
N ALA A 57 -2.69 0.23 8.53
CA ALA A 57 -2.89 -1.09 9.13
C ALA A 57 -1.61 -1.63 9.78
N LEU A 58 -0.46 -1.50 9.10
CA LEU A 58 0.84 -1.86 9.67
C LEU A 58 1.13 -1.10 10.97
N HIS A 59 0.93 0.22 10.98
CA HIS A 59 1.11 1.02 12.19
C HIS A 59 0.15 0.64 13.31
N GLY A 60 -1.11 0.31 12.97
CA GLY A 60 -2.05 -0.27 13.93
C GLY A 60 -1.53 -1.56 14.54
N LEU A 61 -1.06 -2.51 13.73
CA LEU A 61 -0.47 -3.76 14.21
C LEU A 61 0.75 -3.53 15.10
N ILE A 62 1.65 -2.61 14.72
CA ILE A 62 2.81 -2.24 15.53
C ILE A 62 2.38 -1.68 16.89
N SER A 63 1.37 -0.81 16.92
CA SER A 63 0.83 -0.27 18.18
C SER A 63 0.21 -1.34 19.08
N MET A 64 -0.30 -2.43 18.49
CA MET A 64 -0.81 -3.61 19.20
C MET A 64 0.29 -4.61 19.60
N GLY A 65 1.56 -4.33 19.30
CA GLY A 65 2.71 -5.11 19.74
C GLY A 65 3.42 -5.91 18.65
N LEU A 66 3.03 -5.79 17.38
CA LEU A 66 3.77 -6.43 16.28
C LEU A 66 5.21 -5.90 16.19
N ARG A 67 6.19 -6.81 16.27
CA ARG A 67 7.61 -6.52 16.03
C ARG A 67 8.01 -7.02 14.63
N LEU A 68 7.74 -6.20 13.61
CA LEU A 68 7.87 -6.63 12.20
C LEU A 68 9.24 -7.23 11.86
N ASN A 69 10.35 -6.61 12.30
CA ASN A 69 11.69 -7.12 11.98
C ASN A 69 11.96 -8.49 12.62
N GLU A 70 11.55 -8.67 13.88
CA GLU A 70 11.71 -9.95 14.60
C GLU A 70 10.89 -11.06 13.92
N GLU A 71 9.67 -10.75 13.47
CA GLU A 71 8.84 -11.72 12.73
C GLU A 71 9.42 -12.06 11.36
N VAL A 72 10.01 -11.09 10.65
CA VAL A 72 10.70 -11.37 9.38
C VAL A 72 11.91 -12.28 9.60
N GLU A 73 12.72 -12.04 10.64
CA GLU A 73 13.84 -12.91 11.00
C GLU A 73 13.37 -14.33 11.35
N ARG A 74 12.27 -14.45 12.10
CA ARG A 74 11.63 -15.73 12.40
C ARG A 74 11.22 -16.49 11.13
N LEU A 75 10.61 -15.79 10.17
CA LEU A 75 10.13 -16.37 8.91
C LEU A 75 11.26 -16.71 7.94
N ALA A 76 12.36 -15.96 7.92
CA ALA A 76 13.51 -16.23 7.06
C ALA A 76 14.18 -17.59 7.36
N VAL A 77 13.97 -18.13 8.56
CA VAL A 77 14.42 -19.46 8.98
C VAL A 77 13.48 -20.57 8.47
N VAL A 78 12.24 -20.23 8.10
CA VAL A 78 11.30 -21.17 7.49
C VAL A 78 11.66 -21.30 6.02
N PRO A 79 11.95 -22.52 5.52
CA PRO A 79 12.21 -22.71 4.10
C PRO A 79 11.01 -22.19 3.31
N LEU A 80 11.24 -21.28 2.36
CA LEU A 80 10.24 -20.94 1.36
C LEU A 80 9.87 -22.25 0.67
N GLN A 81 8.64 -22.72 0.88
CA GLN A 81 8.12 -23.84 0.13
C GLN A 81 8.23 -23.44 -1.34
N PRO A 82 9.04 -24.15 -2.15
CA PRO A 82 9.09 -23.88 -3.56
C PRO A 82 7.68 -24.20 -4.07
N ASP A 83 7.03 -23.17 -4.58
CA ASP A 83 5.83 -23.24 -5.40
C ASP A 83 4.78 -24.19 -4.80
N ALA A 84 4.07 -23.73 -3.76
CA ALA A 84 2.80 -24.35 -3.41
C ALA A 84 1.97 -24.42 -4.71
N GLU A 85 1.83 -25.63 -5.25
CA GLU A 85 1.10 -25.92 -6.49
C GLU A 85 -0.14 -25.06 -6.53
N ALA A 86 -0.29 -24.29 -7.63
CA ALA A 86 -1.38 -23.37 -7.87
C ALA A 86 -2.66 -23.86 -7.19
N GLY A 87 -2.95 -23.27 -6.01
CA GLY A 87 -3.97 -23.78 -5.11
C GLY A 87 -5.26 -24.02 -5.88
N ARG A 88 -5.83 -25.23 -5.73
CA ARG A 88 -7.05 -25.68 -6.40
C ARG A 88 -8.03 -24.52 -6.54
N VAL A 89 -8.23 -24.02 -7.75
CA VAL A 89 -9.11 -22.87 -8.02
C VAL A 89 -10.53 -23.27 -7.61
N ILE A 90 -10.98 -22.78 -6.45
CA ILE A 90 -12.36 -22.94 -6.01
C ILE A 90 -13.20 -21.92 -6.79
N ARG A 91 -13.89 -22.37 -7.85
CA ARG A 91 -14.84 -21.52 -8.57
C ARG A 91 -16.07 -21.28 -7.70
N SER A 92 -16.46 -20.02 -7.52
CA SER A 92 -17.68 -19.68 -6.79
C SER A 92 -18.92 -20.07 -7.60
N ALA A 93 -19.95 -20.56 -6.91
CA ALA A 93 -21.22 -20.98 -7.53
C ALA A 93 -22.02 -19.83 -8.16
N TRP A 94 -21.58 -18.58 -7.97
CA TRP A 94 -22.27 -17.36 -8.37
C TRP A 94 -21.76 -16.76 -9.69
N MET A 95 -20.72 -17.34 -10.30
CA MET A 95 -20.22 -16.95 -11.62
C MET A 95 -20.51 -18.05 -12.64
N ALA A 96 -21.81 -18.30 -12.89
CA ALA A 96 -22.31 -19.09 -14.01
C ALA A 96 -22.75 -18.17 -15.15
#